data_AF-A0A0F9LMV4-F1
#
_entry.id   AF-A0A0F9LMV4-F1
#
_cell.length_a   1.000
_cell.length_b   1.000
_cell.length_c   1.000
_cell.angle_alpha   90.00
_cell.angle_beta   90.00
_cell.angle_gamma   90.00
#
_symmetry.space_group_name_H-M   'P 1'
#
loop_
_entity.id
_entity.type
_entity.pdbx_description
1 polymer ?
#
loop_
_entity_poly.entity_id
_entity_poly.type
_entity_poly.pdbx_seq_one_letter_code
_entity_poly.pdbx_strand_id
1 'polypeptide(L)'
;MQNYVEKGYNMIDEFNANEMYKQVTTKIEKLGLPIPPKPVGNDTDMKLSADPSNMTSSELGTKLSKAAAWFGHCQYLLGVLESELTLLEAEYNLKLNLASIPVRERLGRQNGAVIEAAVLEENSDLMPAYTRRAELLSIRETFTARLNIYDRFYAALSREQSRREAEMRVL
;
A
#
# COMPACT_ATOMS: atom_id res chain seq x y z
N MET A 1 -23.44 13.93 3.08
CA MET A 1 -22.45 13.22 2.22
C MET A 1 -21.07 13.88 2.26
N GLN A 2 -20.96 15.22 2.31
CA GLN A 2 -19.66 15.94 2.45
C GLN A 2 -18.88 15.65 3.76
N ASN A 3 -19.56 15.48 4.90
CA ASN A 3 -18.90 15.26 6.21
C ASN A 3 -18.21 13.89 6.40
N TYR A 4 -18.48 12.89 5.55
CA TYR A 4 -17.82 11.58 5.65
C TYR A 4 -16.52 11.52 4.85
N VAL A 5 -16.39 12.35 3.81
CA VAL A 5 -15.19 12.41 2.97
C VAL A 5 -14.05 13.12 3.70
N GLU A 6 -14.33 14.22 4.39
CA GLU A 6 -13.32 14.93 5.21
C GLU A 6 -12.91 14.16 6.47
N LYS A 7 -13.82 13.40 7.08
CA LYS A 7 -13.46 12.46 8.17
C LYS A 7 -12.66 11.26 7.67
N GLY A 8 -12.92 10.80 6.44
CA GLY A 8 -12.14 9.74 5.80
C GLY A 8 -10.70 10.17 5.53
N TYR A 9 -10.49 11.38 5.00
CA TYR A 9 -9.14 11.92 4.77
C TYR A 9 -8.35 12.13 6.07
N ASN A 10 -8.99 12.70 7.11
CA ASN A 10 -8.33 12.92 8.39
C ASN A 10 -8.06 11.61 9.20
N MET A 11 -8.83 10.54 8.99
CA MET A 11 -8.52 9.22 9.57
C MET A 11 -7.39 8.48 8.83
N ILE A 12 -7.15 8.80 7.55
CA ILE A 12 -6.10 8.17 6.73
C ILE A 12 -4.74 8.85 6.98
N ASP A 13 -4.72 10.16 7.25
CA ASP A 13 -3.48 10.92 7.46
C ASP A 13 -2.82 10.69 8.85
N GLU A 14 -3.59 10.22 9.84
CA GLU A 14 -3.08 9.82 11.17
C GLU A 14 -3.16 8.31 11.45
N PHE A 15 -3.47 7.48 10.43
CA PHE A 15 -3.30 6.03 10.57
C PHE A 15 -1.80 5.74 10.66
N ASN A 16 -1.38 5.07 11.74
CA ASN A 16 -0.02 5.06 12.27
C ASN A 16 0.98 4.31 11.37
N ALA A 17 1.27 4.86 10.18
CA ALA A 17 2.28 4.37 9.24
C ALA A 17 3.64 4.22 9.93
N ASN A 18 3.91 5.03 10.96
CA ASN A 18 5.09 4.91 11.81
C ASN A 18 5.07 3.66 12.70
N GLU A 19 3.92 3.25 13.24
CA GLU A 19 3.79 2.04 14.05
C GLU A 19 3.88 0.78 13.21
N MET A 20 3.25 0.76 12.03
CA MET A 20 3.48 -0.32 11.08
C MET A 20 4.91 -0.37 10.58
N TYR A 21 5.50 0.77 10.23
CA TYR A 21 6.92 0.86 9.88
C TYR A 21 7.79 0.22 10.97
N LYS A 22 7.56 0.56 12.25
CA LYS A 22 8.28 -0.03 13.40
C LYS A 22 8.09 -1.55 13.50
N GLN A 23 6.86 -2.04 13.44
CA GLN A 23 6.57 -3.48 13.53
C GLN A 23 7.25 -4.27 12.40
N VAL A 24 7.24 -3.69 11.20
CA VAL A 24 7.85 -4.24 9.99
C VAL A 24 9.38 -4.24 10.09
N THR A 25 10.01 -3.12 10.45
CA THR A 25 11.46 -3.04 10.60
C THR A 25 11.97 -4.03 11.64
N THR A 26 11.26 -4.20 12.77
CA THR A 26 11.65 -5.17 13.80
C THR A 26 11.57 -6.64 13.33
N LYS A 27 10.60 -7.01 12.50
CA LYS A 27 10.53 -8.36 11.91
C LYS A 27 11.67 -8.60 10.92
N ILE A 28 12.03 -7.59 10.14
CA ILE A 28 13.05 -7.72 9.09
C ILE A 28 14.48 -7.67 9.65
N GLU A 29 14.73 -6.85 10.66
CA GLU A 29 15.99 -6.87 11.41
C GLU A 29 16.28 -8.28 11.94
N LYS A 30 15.25 -9.02 12.38
CA LYS A 30 15.40 -10.41 12.82
C LYS A 30 15.72 -11.39 11.69
N LEU A 31 15.32 -11.08 10.45
CA LEU A 31 15.56 -11.91 9.27
C LEU A 31 16.86 -11.54 8.54
N GLY A 32 17.53 -10.46 8.96
CA GLY A 32 18.77 -9.98 8.33
C GLY A 32 18.57 -9.48 6.89
N LEU A 33 17.34 -9.15 6.47
CA LEU A 33 17.11 -8.62 5.14
C LEU A 33 17.48 -7.13 5.10
N PRO A 34 18.03 -6.64 3.98
CA PRO A 34 18.35 -5.23 3.83
C PRO A 34 17.07 -4.38 3.91
N ILE A 35 17.06 -3.40 4.81
CA ILE A 35 15.99 -2.42 4.93
C ILE A 35 16.39 -1.21 4.09
N PRO A 36 15.68 -0.88 3.00
CA PRO A 36 15.94 0.36 2.30
C PRO A 36 15.67 1.51 3.26
N PRO A 37 16.62 2.45 3.44
CA PRO A 37 16.42 3.57 4.35
C PRO A 37 15.21 4.36 3.88
N LYS A 38 14.39 4.82 4.83
CA LYS A 38 13.29 5.73 4.53
C LYS A 38 13.86 6.96 3.80
N PRO A 39 13.35 7.31 2.62
CA PRO A 39 13.81 8.50 1.91
C PRO A 39 13.59 9.77 2.76
N VAL A 40 14.52 10.73 2.65
CA VAL A 40 14.46 12.00 3.38
C VAL A 40 13.43 12.94 2.74
N GLY A 41 12.63 13.63 3.57
CA GLY A 41 11.56 14.55 3.15
C GLY A 41 10.16 13.94 3.32
N ASN A 42 9.11 14.73 3.11
CA ASN A 42 7.74 14.22 3.10
C ASN A 42 7.35 13.79 1.68
N ASP A 43 6.48 12.79 1.58
CA ASP A 43 5.85 12.35 0.33
C ASP A 43 5.16 13.52 -0.40
N THR A 44 4.57 14.43 0.39
CA THR A 44 3.93 15.68 -0.07
C THR A 44 4.89 16.69 -0.71
N ASP A 45 6.20 16.54 -0.54
CA ASP A 45 7.21 17.42 -1.14
C ASP A 45 7.44 17.08 -2.62
N MET A 46 6.89 15.96 -3.11
CA MET A 46 6.78 15.67 -4.54
C MET A 46 5.63 16.43 -5.20
N LYS A 47 5.41 17.71 -4.85
CA LYS A 47 4.58 18.60 -5.68
C LYS A 47 5.19 18.64 -7.08
N LEU A 48 4.49 18.08 -8.05
CA LEU A 48 4.89 18.22 -9.44
C LEU A 48 4.53 19.61 -9.90
N SER A 49 5.46 20.27 -10.60
CA SER A 49 5.00 21.23 -11.60
C SER A 49 4.15 20.43 -12.58
N ALA A 50 3.01 20.98 -13.00
CA ALA A 50 2.07 20.27 -13.88
C ALA A 50 2.71 19.79 -15.20
N ASP A 51 3.90 20.28 -15.54
CA ASP A 51 4.64 19.94 -16.74
C ASP A 51 6.16 19.78 -16.44
N PRO A 52 6.77 18.60 -16.72
CA PRO A 52 8.21 18.35 -16.65
C PRO A 52 9.06 19.18 -17.62
N SER A 53 8.48 19.67 -18.73
CA SER A 53 9.20 20.44 -19.76
C SER A 53 9.78 21.75 -19.21
N ASN A 54 9.12 22.32 -18.20
CA ASN A 54 9.50 23.58 -17.55
C ASN A 54 10.61 23.42 -16.49
N MET A 55 11.04 22.19 -16.20
CA MET A 55 12.07 21.92 -15.19
C MET A 55 13.48 22.07 -15.78
N THR A 56 14.45 22.46 -14.97
CA THR A 56 15.88 22.33 -15.33
C THR A 56 16.32 20.87 -15.27
N SER A 57 17.43 20.53 -15.93
CA SER A 57 17.95 19.14 -15.92
C SER A 57 18.36 18.68 -14.51
N SER A 58 18.81 19.61 -13.66
CA SER A 58 19.13 19.32 -12.25
C SER A 58 17.86 19.00 -11.42
N GLU A 59 16.77 19.74 -11.66
CA GLU A 59 15.48 19.49 -11.01
C GLU A 59 14.87 18.16 -11.47
N LEU A 60 14.94 17.83 -12.76
CA LEU A 60 14.52 16.53 -13.31
C LEU A 60 15.29 15.39 -12.65
N GLY A 61 16.63 15.47 -12.60
CA GLY A 61 17.47 14.44 -11.98
C GLY A 61 17.15 14.26 -10.49
N THR A 62 17.00 15.37 -9.75
CA THR A 62 16.62 15.33 -8.32
C THR A 62 15.25 14.68 -8.13
N LYS A 63 14.26 15.01 -8.95
CA LYS A 63 12.92 14.42 -8.85
C LYS A 63 12.90 12.95 -9.27
N LEU A 64 13.68 12.55 -10.27
CA LEU A 64 13.86 11.14 -10.67
C LEU A 64 14.45 10.30 -9.54
N SER A 65 15.54 10.77 -8.92
CA SER A 65 16.15 10.08 -7.79
C SER A 65 15.19 9.96 -6.60
N LYS A 66 14.43 11.01 -6.29
CA LYS A 66 13.39 10.97 -5.24
C LYS A 66 12.28 9.99 -5.58
N ALA A 67 11.77 10.00 -6.81
CA ALA A 67 10.73 9.08 -7.27
C ALA A 67 11.18 7.62 -7.15
N ALA A 68 12.40 7.31 -7.59
CA ALA A 68 12.97 5.97 -7.47
C ALA A 68 13.16 5.53 -6.01
N ALA A 69 13.62 6.43 -5.14
CA ALA A 69 13.80 6.13 -3.72
C ALA A 69 12.46 5.84 -3.03
N TRP A 70 11.43 6.67 -3.26
CA TRP A 70 10.10 6.44 -2.71
C TRP A 70 9.40 5.22 -3.30
N PHE A 71 9.58 4.96 -4.60
CA PHE A 71 9.09 3.75 -5.25
C PHE A 71 9.67 2.49 -4.61
N GLY A 72 10.99 2.41 -4.46
CA GLY A 72 11.64 1.27 -3.80
C GLY A 72 11.22 1.11 -2.34
N HIS A 73 11.05 2.22 -1.61
CA HIS A 73 10.57 2.19 -0.24
C HIS A 73 9.13 1.69 -0.12
N CYS A 74 8.22 2.15 -0.99
CA CYS A 74 6.84 1.66 -1.02
C CYS A 74 6.76 0.19 -1.47
N GLN A 75 7.60 -0.25 -2.41
CA GLN A 75 7.67 -1.66 -2.81
C GLN A 75 8.07 -2.54 -1.63
N TYR A 76 9.07 -2.10 -0.87
CA TYR A 76 9.48 -2.76 0.35
C TYR A 76 8.32 -2.85 1.35
N LEU A 77 7.68 -1.73 1.69
CA LEU A 77 6.56 -1.73 2.65
C LEU A 77 5.39 -2.60 2.20
N LEU A 78 5.08 -2.59 0.90
CA LEU A 78 4.06 -3.43 0.31
C LEU A 78 4.39 -4.92 0.45
N GLY A 79 5.62 -5.33 0.14
CA GLY A 79 6.04 -6.73 0.28
C GLY A 79 5.94 -7.25 1.71
N VAL A 80 6.21 -6.39 2.71
CA VAL A 80 6.04 -6.79 4.12
C VAL A 80 4.58 -6.92 4.49
N LEU A 81 3.78 -5.95 4.07
CA LEU A 81 2.34 -5.98 4.30
C LEU A 81 1.71 -7.22 3.67
N GLU A 82 2.11 -7.60 2.45
CA GLU A 82 1.64 -8.79 1.76
C GLU A 82 2.01 -10.07 2.51
N SER A 83 3.22 -10.15 3.10
CA SER A 83 3.61 -11.29 3.92
C SER A 83 2.73 -11.44 5.17
N GLU A 84 2.45 -10.33 5.88
CA GLU A 84 1.57 -10.35 7.06
C GLU A 84 0.13 -10.69 6.68
N LEU A 85 -0.37 -10.08 5.61
CA LEU A 85 -1.71 -10.34 5.09
C LEU A 85 -1.86 -11.81 4.69
N THR A 86 -0.85 -12.41 4.03
CA THR A 86 -0.88 -13.82 3.61
C THR A 86 -1.03 -14.75 4.82
N LEU A 87 -0.27 -14.52 5.89
CA LEU A 87 -0.36 -15.33 7.11
C LEU A 87 -1.74 -15.18 7.77
N LEU A 88 -2.21 -13.94 7.91
CA LEU A 88 -3.50 -13.65 8.51
C LEU A 88 -4.65 -14.24 7.70
N GLU A 89 -4.61 -14.14 6.37
CA GLU A 89 -5.61 -14.73 5.48
C GLU A 89 -5.62 -16.25 5.58
N ALA A 90 -4.46 -16.90 5.67
CA ALA A 90 -4.40 -18.35 5.86
C ALA A 90 -5.06 -18.78 7.19
N GLU A 91 -4.75 -18.10 8.29
CA GLU A 91 -5.35 -18.39 9.59
C GLU A 91 -6.86 -18.08 9.61
N TYR A 92 -7.24 -16.91 9.10
CA TYR A 92 -8.63 -16.47 9.01
C TYR A 92 -9.47 -17.43 8.17
N ASN A 93 -9.00 -17.78 6.97
CA ASN A 93 -9.71 -18.68 6.07
C ASN A 93 -9.85 -20.09 6.66
N LEU A 94 -8.83 -20.59 7.36
CA LEU A 94 -8.92 -21.89 8.03
C LEU A 94 -10.05 -21.88 9.07
N LYS A 95 -10.06 -20.89 9.96
CA LYS A 95 -11.09 -20.78 11.02
C LYS A 95 -12.48 -20.51 10.44
N LEU A 96 -12.57 -19.62 9.46
CA LEU A 96 -13.81 -19.32 8.74
C LEU A 96 -14.37 -20.57 8.07
N ASN A 97 -13.54 -21.36 7.38
CA ASN A 97 -13.98 -22.58 6.72
C ASN A 97 -14.53 -23.60 7.70
N LEU A 98 -13.86 -23.81 8.83
CA LEU A 98 -14.33 -24.72 9.89
C LEU A 98 -15.66 -24.24 10.49
N ALA A 99 -15.74 -22.96 10.84
CA ALA A 99 -16.96 -22.37 11.40
C ALA A 99 -18.11 -22.29 10.37
N SER A 100 -17.80 -22.29 9.07
CA SER A 100 -18.81 -22.24 8.02
C SER A 100 -19.56 -23.55 7.80
N ILE A 101 -19.07 -24.69 8.29
CA ILE A 101 -19.70 -26.00 8.11
C ILE A 101 -21.14 -26.00 8.64
N PRO A 102 -21.40 -25.73 9.94
CA PRO A 102 -22.77 -25.71 10.47
C PRO A 102 -23.64 -24.62 9.84
N VAL A 103 -23.05 -23.47 9.50
CA VAL A 103 -23.77 -22.36 8.85
C VAL A 103 -24.26 -22.76 7.46
N ARG A 104 -23.44 -23.48 6.68
CA ARG A 104 -23.78 -23.99 5.34
C ARG A 104 -24.85 -25.08 5.40
N GLU A 105 -24.80 -25.96 6.40
CA GLU A 105 -25.83 -26.98 6.61
C GLU A 105 -27.20 -26.36 6.87
N ARG A 106 -27.24 -25.24 7.63
CA ARG A 106 -28.49 -24.53 7.95
C ARG A 106 -28.99 -23.63 6.81
N LEU A 107 -28.12 -22.86 6.18
CA LEU A 107 -28.49 -21.85 5.17
C LEU A 107 -28.53 -22.40 3.74
N GLY A 108 -28.03 -23.61 3.52
CA GLY A 108 -27.88 -24.22 2.20
C GLY A 108 -26.85 -23.48 1.34
N ARG A 109 -27.03 -23.54 0.01
CA ARG A 109 -26.09 -22.95 -0.95
C ARG A 109 -26.24 -21.42 -0.99
N GLN A 110 -25.36 -20.72 -0.30
CA GLN A 110 -25.24 -19.26 -0.34
C GLN A 110 -23.90 -18.82 -0.93
N ASN A 111 -23.78 -17.53 -1.25
CA ASN A 111 -22.50 -16.95 -1.65
C ASN A 111 -21.53 -16.89 -0.45
N GLY A 112 -20.23 -16.74 -0.73
CA GLY A 112 -19.19 -16.71 0.32
C GLY A 112 -19.38 -15.57 1.32
N ALA A 113 -19.77 -14.38 0.86
CA ALA A 113 -19.93 -13.20 1.71
C ALA A 113 -21.07 -13.34 2.72
N VAL A 114 -22.19 -13.97 2.33
CA VAL A 114 -23.32 -14.25 3.22
C VAL A 114 -22.95 -15.30 4.26
N ILE A 115 -22.20 -16.33 3.86
CA ILE A 115 -21.68 -17.34 4.80
C ILE A 115 -20.68 -16.69 5.78
N GLU A 116 -19.77 -15.85 5.30
CA GLU A 116 -18.79 -15.13 6.13
C GLU A 116 -19.49 -14.21 7.12
N ALA A 117 -20.47 -13.43 6.68
CA ALA A 117 -21.27 -12.57 7.56
C ALA A 117 -21.99 -13.38 8.65
N ALA A 118 -22.64 -14.48 8.28
CA ALA A 118 -23.35 -15.35 9.23
C ALA A 118 -22.39 -16.03 10.22
N VAL A 119 -21.19 -16.43 9.78
CA VAL A 119 -20.16 -16.96 10.68
C VAL A 119 -19.67 -15.88 11.65
N LEU A 120 -19.43 -14.66 11.17
CA LEU A 120 -18.96 -13.55 12.02
C LEU A 120 -20.02 -13.11 13.04
N GLU A 121 -21.30 -13.21 12.71
CA GLU A 121 -22.41 -12.96 13.63
C GLU A 121 -22.43 -13.99 14.78
N GLU A 122 -22.15 -15.25 14.48
CA GLU A 122 -22.21 -16.37 15.44
C GLU A 122 -20.87 -16.66 16.14
N ASN A 123 -19.77 -16.13 15.63
CA ASN A 123 -18.42 -16.38 16.11
C ASN A 123 -17.64 -15.05 16.26
N SER A 124 -17.87 -14.39 17.40
CA SER A 124 -17.20 -13.14 17.75
C SER A 124 -15.68 -13.26 17.84
N ASP A 125 -15.15 -14.46 18.07
CA ASP A 125 -13.69 -14.69 18.17
C ASP A 125 -12.98 -14.48 16.82
N LEU A 126 -13.73 -14.49 15.71
CA LEU A 126 -13.21 -14.19 14.38
C LEU A 126 -13.20 -12.68 14.05
N MET A 127 -13.95 -11.86 14.79
CA MET A 127 -14.05 -10.42 14.53
C MET A 127 -12.70 -9.69 14.60
N PRO A 128 -11.82 -9.94 15.59
CA PRO A 128 -10.51 -9.28 15.63
C PRO A 128 -9.67 -9.58 14.38
N ALA A 129 -9.68 -10.83 13.90
CA ALA A 129 -8.94 -11.24 12.72
C ALA A 129 -9.54 -10.62 11.44
N TYR A 130 -10.86 -10.54 11.35
CA TYR A 130 -11.56 -9.86 10.25
C TYR A 130 -11.21 -8.36 10.19
N THR A 131 -11.32 -7.65 11.32
CA THR A 131 -10.98 -6.23 11.41
C THR A 131 -9.54 -5.99 11.02
N ARG A 132 -8.60 -6.78 11.56
CA ARG A 132 -7.18 -6.67 11.20
C ARG A 132 -6.94 -6.93 9.72
N ARG A 133 -7.63 -7.89 9.12
CA ARG A 133 -7.56 -8.17 7.68
C ARG A 133 -8.03 -6.97 6.87
N ALA A 134 -9.17 -6.38 7.23
CA ALA A 134 -9.71 -5.22 6.54
C ALA A 134 -8.76 -4.01 6.62
N GLU A 135 -8.12 -3.78 7.77
CA GLU A 135 -7.09 -2.76 7.94
C GLU A 135 -5.90 -2.98 6.99
N LEU A 136 -5.32 -4.19 6.99
CA LEU A 136 -4.17 -4.51 6.15
C LEU A 136 -4.51 -4.39 4.66
N LEU A 137 -5.72 -4.78 4.25
CA LEU A 137 -6.20 -4.61 2.87
C LEU A 137 -6.28 -3.14 2.47
N SER A 138 -6.85 -2.28 3.32
CA SER A 138 -6.93 -0.83 3.06
C SER A 138 -5.55 -0.20 2.86
N ILE A 139 -4.59 -0.62 3.68
CA ILE A 139 -3.21 -0.13 3.63
C ILE A 139 -2.52 -0.62 2.35
N ARG A 140 -2.81 -1.84 1.93
CA ARG A 140 -2.29 -2.42 0.68
C ARG A 140 -2.72 -1.57 -0.51
N GLU A 141 -4.01 -1.28 -0.60
CA GLU A 141 -4.54 -0.43 -1.67
C GLU A 141 -3.89 0.96 -1.68
N THR A 142 -3.62 1.53 -0.51
CA THR A 142 -2.91 2.81 -0.39
C THR A 142 -1.49 2.73 -0.95
N PHE A 143 -0.70 1.72 -0.58
CA PHE A 143 0.66 1.56 -1.09
C PHE A 143 0.69 1.19 -2.58
N THR A 144 -0.24 0.37 -3.05
CA THR A 144 -0.41 0.06 -4.48
C THR A 144 -0.72 1.33 -5.27
N ALA A 145 -1.62 2.20 -4.78
CA ALA A 145 -1.89 3.49 -5.40
C ALA A 145 -0.64 4.37 -5.45
N ARG A 146 0.13 4.47 -4.35
CA ARG A 146 1.38 5.25 -4.31
C ARG A 146 2.43 4.71 -5.28
N LEU A 147 2.60 3.38 -5.39
CA LEU A 147 3.50 2.78 -6.37
C LEU A 147 3.14 3.15 -7.81
N ASN A 148 1.85 3.05 -8.16
CA ASN A 148 1.37 3.43 -9.48
C ASN A 148 1.61 4.91 -9.78
N ILE A 149 1.49 5.76 -8.75
CA ILE A 149 1.76 7.19 -8.85
C ILE A 149 3.26 7.43 -9.14
N TYR A 150 4.16 6.84 -8.35
CA TYR A 150 5.60 7.02 -8.57
C TYR A 150 6.10 6.43 -9.89
N ASP A 151 5.56 5.28 -10.31
CA ASP A 151 5.90 4.66 -11.59
C ASP A 151 5.56 5.58 -12.76
N ARG A 152 4.33 6.13 -12.76
CA ARG A 152 3.91 7.12 -13.77
C ARG A 152 4.76 8.38 -13.73
N PHE A 153 5.14 8.86 -12.54
CA PHE A 153 6.01 10.02 -12.42
C PHE A 153 7.42 9.75 -12.93
N TYR A 154 7.99 8.62 -12.55
CA TYR A 154 9.31 8.21 -13.03
C TYR A 154 9.32 8.11 -14.56
N ALA A 155 8.30 7.48 -15.15
CA ALA A 155 8.17 7.36 -16.59
C ALA A 155 8.06 8.73 -17.29
N ALA A 156 7.29 9.67 -16.75
CA ALA A 156 7.15 11.02 -17.33
C ALA A 156 8.47 11.80 -17.29
N LEU A 157 9.16 11.80 -16.14
CA LEU A 157 10.44 12.50 -15.98
C LEU A 157 11.55 11.85 -16.83
N SER A 158 11.58 10.52 -16.90
CA SER A 158 12.55 9.76 -17.68
C SER A 158 12.41 10.05 -19.19
N ARG A 159 11.18 10.11 -19.70
CA ARG A 159 10.91 10.48 -21.10
C ARG A 159 11.42 11.88 -21.43
N GLU A 160 11.16 12.85 -20.56
CA GLU A 160 11.62 14.23 -20.76
C GLU A 160 13.16 14.32 -20.72
N GLN A 161 13.82 13.58 -19.81
CA GLN A 161 15.27 13.49 -19.81
C GLN A 161 15.80 12.90 -21.13
N SER A 162 15.21 11.80 -21.60
CA SER A 162 15.61 11.19 -22.88
C SER A 162 15.41 12.12 -24.08
N ARG A 163 14.33 12.92 -24.09
CA ARG A 163 14.09 13.95 -25.12
C ARG A 163 15.25 14.96 -25.19
N ARG A 164 15.67 15.48 -24.03
CA ARG A 164 16.78 16.45 -23.94
C ARG A 164 18.11 15.85 -24.36
N GLU A 165 18.39 14.61 -23.97
CA GLU A 165 19.59 13.90 -24.39
C GLU A 165 19.63 13.69 -25.91
N ALA A 166 18.48 13.41 -26.53
CA ALA A 166 18.38 13.31 -27.99
C ALA A 166 18.62 14.67 -28.67
N GLU A 167 18.05 15.76 -28.15
CA GLU A 167 18.25 17.12 -28.68
C GLU A 167 19.72 17.55 -28.62
N MET A 168 20.41 17.26 -27.52
CA MET A 168 21.85 17.57 -27.39
C MET A 168 22.74 16.76 -28.34
N ARG A 169 22.30 15.59 -28.82
CA ARG A 169 23.06 14.78 -29.79
C ARG A 169 22.91 15.24 -31.24
N VAL A 170 21.88 16.05 -31.52
CA VAL A 170 21.56 16.57 -32.85
C VAL A 170 22.20 17.95 -33.07
N LEU A 171 22.56 18.65 -31.98
CA LEU A 171 23.32 19.91 -31.97
C LEU A 171 24.84 19.65 -32.06
#